data_AF-A0A353FIT2-F1
#
_entry.id   AF-A0A353FIT2-F1
#
_cell.length_a   1.000
_cell.length_b   1.000
_cell.length_c   1.000
_cell.angle_alpha   90.00
_cell.angle_beta   90.00
_cell.angle_gamma   90.00
#
_symmetry.space_group_name_H-M   'P 1'
#
loop_
_entity.id
_entity.type
_entity.pdbx_description
1 polymer ?
#
loop_
_entity_poly.entity_id
_entity_poly.type
_entity_poly.pdbx_seq_one_letter_code
_entity_poly.pdbx_strand_id
1 'polypeptide(L)'
;MYHHAEKMELTLPQRLQRYVGGSFERTVLLQKRIRQLVRGDSPLFDAELEHIDNPIEIALVELERDLVELVEEEVEEKPTLD
;
A
#
# COMPACT_ATOMS: atom_id res chain seq x y z
N MET A 1 -4.76 1.98 -40.44
CA MET A 1 -3.80 2.56 -39.47
C MET A 1 -4.60 3.03 -38.26
N TYR A 2 -4.83 2.16 -37.28
CA TYR A 2 -5.49 2.55 -36.03
C TYR A 2 -4.42 3.00 -35.05
N HIS A 3 -4.57 4.23 -34.58
CA HIS A 3 -3.68 4.87 -33.62
C HIS A 3 -3.47 3.96 -32.40
N HIS A 4 -2.20 3.75 -32.03
CA HIS A 4 -1.84 3.39 -30.67
C HIS A 4 -2.44 4.46 -29.75
N ALA A 5 -3.55 4.15 -29.10
CA ALA A 5 -3.86 4.80 -27.83
C ALA A 5 -2.76 4.33 -26.88
N GLU A 6 -1.72 5.15 -26.72
CA GLU A 6 -0.83 5.06 -25.57
C GLU A 6 -1.74 4.95 -24.35
N LYS A 7 -1.74 3.78 -23.69
CA LYS A 7 -2.47 3.59 -22.44
C LYS A 7 -1.91 4.64 -21.49
N MET A 8 -2.65 5.72 -21.23
CA MET A 8 -2.29 6.67 -20.20
C MET A 8 -2.14 5.88 -18.90
N GLU A 9 -0.90 5.74 -18.44
CA GLU A 9 -0.61 5.22 -17.12
C GLU A 9 -1.36 6.09 -16.11
N LEU A 10 -2.17 5.45 -15.27
CA LEU A 10 -2.98 6.16 -14.29
C LEU A 10 -2.03 6.86 -13.31
N THR A 11 -2.34 8.12 -12.98
CA THR A 11 -1.61 8.83 -11.93
C THR A 11 -1.80 8.10 -10.59
N LEU A 12 -0.85 8.25 -9.67
CA LEU A 12 -0.94 7.63 -8.34
C LEU A 12 -2.28 7.93 -7.62
N PRO A 13 -2.80 9.19 -7.59
CA PRO A 13 -4.12 9.47 -7.05
C PRO A 13 -5.26 8.67 -7.70
N GLN A 14 -5.21 8.47 -9.03
CA GLN A 14 -6.23 7.69 -9.75
C GLN A 14 -6.13 6.19 -9.44
N ARG A 15 -4.91 5.65 -9.32
CA ARG A 15 -4.68 4.27 -8.91
C ARG A 15 -5.18 4.04 -7.48
N LEU A 16 -4.86 4.94 -6.56
CA LEU A 16 -5.35 4.91 -5.18
C LEU A 16 -6.88 4.94 -5.11
N GLN A 17 -7.51 5.87 -5.82
CA GLN A 17 -8.97 5.97 -5.88
C GLN A 17 -9.59 4.67 -6.39
N ARG A 18 -9.01 4.06 -7.43
CA ARG A 18 -9.48 2.81 -8.02
C ARG A 18 -9.30 1.62 -7.08
N TYR A 19 -8.16 1.51 -6.40
CA TYR A 19 -7.89 0.41 -5.48
C TYR A 19 -8.83 0.47 -4.26
N VAL A 20 -8.92 1.64 -3.63
CA VAL A 20 -9.75 1.86 -2.44
C VAL A 20 -11.23 1.71 -2.78
N GLY A 21 -11.69 2.34 -3.87
CA GLY A 21 -13.07 2.20 -4.35
C GLY A 21 -14.15 2.58 -3.31
N GLY A 22 -13.83 3.47 -2.37
CA GLY A 22 -14.70 3.82 -1.23
C GLY A 22 -14.75 2.79 -0.10
N SER A 23 -13.98 1.69 -0.18
CA SER A 23 -13.89 0.71 0.90
C SER A 23 -13.11 1.26 2.09
N PHE A 24 -13.77 1.33 3.25
CA PHE A 24 -13.15 1.70 4.51
C PHE A 24 -12.01 0.74 4.87
N GLU A 25 -12.23 -0.56 4.75
CA GLU A 25 -11.26 -1.60 5.06
C GLU A 25 -9.97 -1.44 4.25
N ARG A 26 -10.09 -1.30 2.92
CA ARG A 26 -8.93 -1.06 2.04
C ARG A 26 -8.23 0.25 2.36
N THR A 27 -8.99 1.29 2.71
CA THR A 27 -8.42 2.57 3.14
C THR A 27 -7.57 2.39 4.40
N VAL A 28 -8.10 1.69 5.40
CA VAL A 28 -7.41 1.45 6.67
C VAL A 28 -6.16 0.59 6.46
N LEU A 29 -6.25 -0.48 5.68
CA LEU A 29 -5.12 -1.35 5.37
C LEU A 29 -3.98 -0.57 4.69
N LEU A 30 -4.29 0.19 3.64
CA LEU A 30 -3.34 1.06 2.97
C LEU A 30 -2.70 2.07 3.94
N GLN A 31 -3.50 2.75 4.75
CA GLN A 31 -3.00 3.72 5.73
C GLN A 31 -2.12 3.08 6.81
N LYS A 32 -2.45 1.87 7.29
CA LYS A 32 -1.62 1.13 8.24
C LYS A 32 -0.27 0.79 7.62
N ARG A 33 -0.25 0.28 6.39
CA ARG A 33 0.99 -0.09 5.71
C ARG A 33 1.88 1.12 5.39
N ILE A 34 1.30 2.23 4.94
CA ILE A 34 2.05 3.48 4.74
C ILE A 34 2.76 3.91 6.04
N ARG A 35 2.08 3.81 7.20
CA ARG A 35 2.68 4.16 8.49
C ARG A 35 3.84 3.24 8.88
N GLN A 36 3.78 1.96 8.54
CA GLN A 36 4.88 1.02 8.74
C GLN A 36 6.10 1.43 7.91
N LEU A 37 5.92 1.69 6.61
CA LEU A 37 7.00 2.13 5.72
C LEU A 37 7.62 3.46 6.18
N VAL A 38 6.79 4.44 6.59
CA VAL A 38 7.27 5.72 7.13
C VAL A 38 8.07 5.54 8.43
N ARG A 39 7.81 4.48 9.20
CA ARG A 39 8.59 4.14 10.41
C ARG A 39 9.90 3.39 10.11
N GLY A 40 10.15 3.05 8.85
CA GLY A 40 11.38 2.40 8.40
C GLY A 40 11.24 0.91 8.10
N ASP A 41 10.03 0.35 8.11
CA ASP A 41 9.84 -1.03 7.60
C ASP A 41 10.25 -1.09 6.13
N SER A 42 10.91 -2.19 5.76
CA SER A 42 11.31 -2.41 4.37
C SER A 42 10.11 -2.76 3.49
N PRO A 43 10.14 -2.39 2.20
CA PRO A 43 9.21 -2.89 1.20
C PRO A 43 9.24 -4.43 1.12
N LEU A 44 8.10 -5.03 0.78
CA LEU A 44 7.95 -6.48 0.58
C LEU A 44 8.35 -6.94 -0.83
N PHE A 45 8.86 -6.03 -1.65
CA PHE A 45 9.40 -6.28 -2.98
C PHE A 45 10.64 -5.40 -3.21
N ASP A 46 11.36 -5.65 -4.30
CA ASP A 46 12.55 -4.86 -4.67
C ASP A 46 12.14 -3.51 -5.28
N ALA A 47 11.80 -2.55 -4.40
CA ALA A 47 11.36 -1.22 -4.81
C ALA A 47 12.49 -0.38 -5.45
N GLU A 48 13.74 -0.65 -5.08
CA GLU A 48 14.91 0.02 -5.66
C GLU A 48 15.09 -0.37 -7.15
N LEU A 49 14.93 -1.67 -7.47
CA LEU A 49 14.96 -2.16 -8.85
C LEU A 49 13.83 -1.59 -9.70
N GLU A 50 12.66 -1.34 -9.10
CA GLU A 50 11.51 -0.72 -9.76
C GLU A 50 11.53 0.82 -9.73
N HIS A 51 12.56 1.44 -9.14
CA HIS A 51 12.72 2.89 -8.98
C HIS A 51 11.53 3.58 -8.26
N ILE A 52 11.00 2.95 -7.21
CA ILE A 52 9.87 3.45 -6.42
C ILE A 52 10.33 3.82 -5.00
N ASP A 53 10.42 5.12 -4.71
CA ASP A 53 10.82 5.62 -3.38
C ASP A 53 9.64 6.07 -2.51
N ASN A 54 8.49 6.33 -3.12
CA ASN A 54 7.34 6.90 -2.41
C ASN A 54 6.63 5.83 -1.58
N PRO A 55 6.56 5.95 -0.23
CA PRO A 55 5.93 4.95 0.62
C PRO A 55 4.45 4.71 0.33
N ILE A 56 3.74 5.71 -0.24
CA ILE A 56 2.36 5.56 -0.68
C ILE A 56 2.26 4.62 -1.89
N GLU A 57 3.17 4.79 -2.84
CA GLU A 57 3.19 3.97 -4.05
C GLU A 57 3.67 2.55 -3.75
N ILE A 58 4.70 2.41 -2.91
CA ILE A 58 5.17 1.11 -2.41
C ILE A 58 4.02 0.34 -1.74
N ALA A 59 3.33 0.95 -0.77
CA ALA A 59 2.21 0.30 -0.09
C ALA A 59 1.09 -0.10 -1.05
N LEU A 60 0.79 0.75 -2.05
CA LEU A 60 -0.22 0.42 -3.06
C LEU A 60 0.22 -0.77 -3.92
N VAL A 61 1.48 -0.83 -4.35
CA VAL A 61 2.01 -1.95 -5.15
C VAL A 61 1.99 -3.25 -4.36
N GLU A 62 2.39 -3.21 -3.09
CA GLU A 62 2.32 -4.39 -2.21
C GLU A 62 0.88 -4.91 -2.08
N LEU A 63 -0.09 -4.00 -1.97
CA LEU A 63 -1.51 -4.33 -1.87
C LEU A 63 -2.13 -4.78 -3.20
N GLU A 64 -1.71 -4.22 -4.33
CA GLU A 64 -2.11 -4.68 -5.67
C GLU A 64 -1.52 -6.07 -5.99
N ARG A 65 -0.45 -6.47 -5.31
CA ARG A 65 0.22 -7.78 -5.41
C ARG A 65 -0.20 -8.76 -4.30
N ASP A 66 -1.19 -8.41 -3.49
CA ASP A 66 -1.69 -9.22 -2.37
C ASP A 66 -0.58 -9.66 -1.37
N LEU A 67 0.43 -8.80 -1.14
CA LEU A 67 1.54 -9.07 -0.22
C LEU A 67 1.24 -8.67 1.24
N VAL A 68 0.15 -7.94 1.48
CA VAL A 68 -0.23 -7.39 2.79
C VAL A 68 -1.69 -7.74 3.06
N GLU A 69 -1.95 -8.22 4.27
CA GLU A 69 -3.30 -8.53 4.75
C GLU A 69 -3.57 -7.87 6.11
N LEU A 70 -4.86 -7.69 6.42
CA LEU A 70 -5.29 -7.30 7.76
C LEU A 70 -5.34 -8.57 8.63
N VAL A 71 -4.47 -8.62 9.62
CA VAL A 71 -4.55 -9.61 10.69
C VAL A 71 -5.29 -9.01 11.89
N GLU A 72 -6.02 -9.85 12.62
CA GLU A 72 -6.58 -9.45 13.91
C GLU A 72 -5.44 -9.10 14.86
N GLU A 73 -5.58 -7.97 15.56
CA GLU A 73 -4.59 -7.54 16.52
C GLU A 73 -4.72 -8.46 17.74
N GLU A 74 -3.79 -9.41 17.91
CA GLU A 74 -3.67 -10.10 19.19
C GLU A 74 -3.39 -9.04 20.24
N VAL A 75 -4.31 -8.89 21.20
CA VAL A 75 -4.16 -7.96 22.30
C VAL A 75 -2.97 -8.44 23.13
N GLU A 76 -1.78 -7.94 22.82
CA GLU A 76 -0.64 -8.04 23.72
C GLU A 76 -1.08 -7.33 25.00
N GLU A 77 -1.34 -8.12 26.06
CA GLU A 77 -1.52 -7.58 27.41
C GLU A 77 -0.24 -6.84 27.76
N LYS A 78 -0.23 -5.53 27.54
CA LYS A 78 0.86 -4.67 27.99
C LYS A 78 0.96 -4.90 29.50
N PRO A 79 2.15 -5.22 30.04
CA PRO A 79 2.31 -5.40 31.46
C PRO A 79 1.79 -4.15 32.17
N THR A 80 0.73 -4.31 32.95
CA THR A 80 0.29 -3.26 33.86
C THR A 80 1.32 -3.18 34.98
N LEU A 81 1.79 -1.97 35.29
CA LEU A 81 2.62 -1.74 36.46
C LEU A 81 1.70 -1.85 37.69
N ASP A 82 1.77 -2.98 38.39
CA ASP A 82 1.19 -3.14 39.74
C ASP A 82 1.95 -2.29 40.78
#